data_AF-N1ZSZ4-F1
#
_entry.id   AF-N1ZSZ4-F1
#
_cell.length_a   1.000
_cell.length_b   1.000
_cell.length_c   1.000
_cell.angle_alpha   90.00
_cell.angle_beta   90.00
_cell.angle_gamma   90.00
#
_symmetry.space_group_name_H-M   'P 1'
#
loop_
_entity.id
_entity.type
_entity.pdbx_description
1 polymer ?
#
loop_
_entity_poly.entity_id
_entity_poly.type
_entity_poly.pdbx_seq_one_letter_code
_entity_poly.pdbx_strand_id
1 'polypeptide(L)'
;MRKLRISLVFVLAAAFLLTSALSFPQAKTKQKIDMDDCLYSILSEKDLTVRYEGYNKKFNYTMTSIIIPDMIGANGKFYKVVQIGEKALEGFQTLKKLTIGQNVQKIGKKAFYNCKNLKTVLIKTSELSKTSLGSSAFTNINPNAVISVPEDKLNVYKTLLKSKGLNETKQKVKAWKTDSSATMTSLPEQSCGFSIGDKSYQEFNEANIYDSTDTITFSAGMRLHHDMYGTWKTKTILKPDCYYDQCGTCGMVFESESLIAIHIPLTDCICFNDIFGTKSEPFDVNYFIPDDSPCKVVYHFEIPEGLSYKDGSLRVEARNQYTIDSSNYHTQISKNSITVTIDDIKNVPYYYPFDIEAYEKNIYGYELGEHETNRPPIVVIFDTELNDIASVENKVSASISYEYKGMKDTVNLVDSVIYAGSLKIENADDSGNSLQGAQFSIYNEEAVFENGSNYGILKWKKMPGSYKAGDVIKVGKGSYKIVQENAPLGYEKAYDKIVDVSISHNGSEVTVAAKDGRGNSLPVHNGTISANIVNSPGGSASANGRK
;
A
#
# COMPACT_ATOMS: atom_id res chain seq x y z
N MET A 1 -13.63 -64.25 -36.76
CA MET A 1 -14.14 -63.79 -38.08
C MET A 1 -15.62 -63.41 -37.93
N ARG A 2 -16.05 -62.32 -38.61
CA ARG A 2 -17.30 -61.52 -38.46
C ARG A 2 -17.21 -60.44 -37.35
N LYS A 3 -16.89 -59.18 -37.70
CA LYS A 3 -17.73 -58.09 -38.26
C LYS A 3 -18.70 -57.51 -37.21
N LEU A 4 -18.49 -56.24 -36.79
CA LEU A 4 -19.39 -55.10 -37.07
C LEU A 4 -18.88 -53.73 -36.53
N ARG A 5 -18.87 -52.73 -37.44
CA ARG A 5 -19.10 -51.24 -37.34
C ARG A 5 -18.23 -50.40 -36.37
N ILE A 6 -17.38 -49.45 -36.80
CA ILE A 6 -17.49 -48.22 -37.64
C ILE A 6 -18.37 -47.11 -37.02
N SER A 7 -17.70 -46.02 -36.59
CA SER A 7 -18.04 -44.58 -36.70
C SER A 7 -16.76 -43.78 -36.39
N LEU A 8 -15.92 -43.37 -37.36
CA LEU A 8 -15.96 -42.15 -38.20
C LEU A 8 -16.20 -40.83 -37.44
N VAL A 9 -15.15 -40.03 -37.20
CA VAL A 9 -15.14 -38.56 -37.38
C VAL A 9 -13.72 -38.10 -37.77
N PHE A 10 -13.63 -37.41 -38.91
CA PHE A 10 -12.46 -36.74 -39.47
C PHE A 10 -12.42 -35.25 -39.01
N VAL A 11 -11.21 -34.79 -38.69
CA VAL A 11 -10.57 -33.50 -39.04
C VAL A 11 -11.46 -32.28 -39.34
N LEU A 12 -11.26 -31.17 -38.60
CA LEU A 12 -11.00 -29.84 -39.19
C LEU A 12 -10.59 -28.81 -38.12
N ALA A 13 -9.38 -28.28 -38.29
CA ALA A 13 -8.93 -27.04 -37.69
C ALA A 13 -9.73 -25.86 -38.26
N ALA A 14 -10.37 -25.08 -37.39
CA ALA A 14 -10.85 -23.75 -37.72
C ALA A 14 -10.64 -22.86 -36.50
N ALA A 15 -9.87 -21.79 -36.71
CA ALA A 15 -9.62 -20.72 -35.77
C ALA A 15 -10.95 -20.17 -35.21
N PHE A 16 -11.18 -20.36 -33.92
CA PHE A 16 -12.21 -19.62 -33.20
C PHE A 16 -11.68 -18.21 -32.90
N LEU A 17 -11.79 -17.33 -33.88
CA LEU A 17 -11.92 -15.89 -33.62
C LEU A 17 -13.23 -15.74 -32.84
N LEU A 18 -13.14 -15.70 -31.50
CA LEU A 18 -14.21 -15.11 -30.69
C LEU A 18 -14.21 -13.60 -30.99
N THR A 19 -14.92 -13.22 -32.05
CA THR A 19 -15.56 -11.91 -32.10
C THR A 19 -16.68 -11.95 -31.08
N SER A 20 -16.36 -11.71 -29.81
CA SER A 20 -17.37 -11.23 -28.87
C SER A 20 -17.85 -9.89 -29.42
N ALA A 21 -18.91 -9.95 -30.23
CA ALA A 21 -19.72 -8.77 -30.48
C ALA A 21 -20.17 -8.31 -29.10
N LEU A 22 -19.53 -7.26 -28.59
CA LEU A 22 -19.99 -6.55 -27.40
C LEU A 22 -21.43 -6.14 -27.69
N SER A 23 -22.38 -6.95 -27.22
CA SER A 23 -23.79 -6.59 -27.21
C SER A 23 -23.92 -5.54 -26.12
N PHE A 24 -23.75 -4.28 -26.51
CA PHE A 24 -23.84 -3.16 -25.58
C PHE A 24 -25.27 -3.12 -24.99
N PRO A 25 -25.41 -3.11 -23.65
CA PRO A 25 -26.72 -3.03 -23.03
C PRO A 25 -27.43 -1.76 -23.48
N GLN A 26 -28.69 -1.93 -23.90
CA GLN A 26 -29.61 -0.81 -24.08
C GLN A 26 -29.85 -0.19 -22.70
N ALA A 27 -29.71 1.14 -22.57
CA ALA A 27 -29.83 1.87 -21.31
C ALA A 27 -31.07 1.39 -20.52
N LYS A 28 -30.83 0.68 -19.41
CA LYS A 28 -31.86 0.36 -18.43
C LYS A 28 -31.92 1.53 -17.46
N THR A 29 -33.12 2.10 -17.30
CA THR A 29 -33.48 3.24 -16.43
C THR A 29 -32.82 4.59 -16.75
N LYS A 30 -33.66 5.58 -17.15
CA LYS A 30 -33.24 6.95 -17.51
C LYS A 30 -33.07 7.81 -16.25
N GLN A 31 -31.97 7.67 -15.53
CA GLN A 31 -31.52 8.78 -14.68
C GLN A 31 -30.67 9.72 -15.54
N LYS A 32 -31.12 10.97 -15.66
CA LYS A 32 -30.41 12.01 -16.40
C LYS A 32 -29.63 12.85 -15.41
N ILE A 33 -28.34 13.01 -15.65
CA ILE A 33 -27.46 13.91 -14.90
C ILE A 33 -27.29 15.17 -15.73
N ASP A 34 -27.47 16.34 -15.11
CA ASP A 34 -27.14 17.64 -15.69
C ASP A 34 -25.80 18.11 -15.10
N MET A 35 -24.82 18.32 -15.95
CA MET A 35 -23.49 18.76 -15.59
C MET A 35 -22.95 19.67 -16.68
N ASP A 36 -22.54 20.88 -16.32
CA ASP A 36 -22.00 21.87 -17.26
C ASP A 36 -22.90 22.09 -18.48
N ASP A 37 -24.22 22.21 -18.23
CA ASP A 37 -25.27 22.35 -19.25
C ASP A 37 -25.35 21.18 -20.23
N CYS A 38 -24.68 20.07 -19.92
CA CYS A 38 -24.66 18.84 -20.69
C CYS A 38 -25.46 17.75 -19.98
N LEU A 39 -26.17 16.95 -20.78
CA LEU A 39 -27.00 15.87 -20.30
C LEU A 39 -26.29 14.54 -20.48
N TYR A 40 -26.30 13.71 -19.45
CA TYR A 40 -25.76 12.35 -19.48
C TYR A 40 -26.80 11.34 -19.00
N SER A 41 -26.72 10.10 -19.48
CA SER A 41 -27.48 8.96 -18.94
C SER A 41 -26.54 7.88 -18.43
N ILE A 42 -26.83 7.35 -17.25
CA ILE A 42 -26.09 6.23 -16.67
C ILE A 42 -26.38 4.98 -17.49
N LEU A 43 -25.33 4.32 -17.97
CA LEU A 43 -25.41 3.04 -18.70
C LEU A 43 -25.24 1.86 -17.74
N SER A 44 -24.33 1.99 -16.78
CA SER A 44 -24.06 1.00 -15.74
C SER A 44 -23.59 1.69 -14.47
N GLU A 45 -24.34 1.52 -13.39
CA GLU A 45 -23.95 1.89 -12.03
C GLU A 45 -22.78 1.03 -11.53
N LYS A 46 -22.73 -0.23 -11.96
CA LYS A 46 -21.68 -1.18 -11.56
C LYS A 46 -20.34 -0.86 -12.22
N ASP A 47 -20.36 -0.59 -13.53
CA ASP A 47 -19.13 -0.36 -14.30
C ASP A 47 -18.76 1.13 -14.36
N LEU A 48 -19.53 1.99 -13.67
CA LEU A 48 -19.38 3.44 -13.67
C LEU A 48 -19.27 4.00 -15.08
N THR A 49 -20.26 3.72 -15.92
CA THR A 49 -20.28 4.18 -17.32
C THR A 49 -21.51 5.02 -17.64
N VAL A 50 -21.31 6.06 -18.43
CA VAL A 50 -22.37 6.96 -18.91
C VAL A 50 -22.32 7.17 -20.42
N ARG A 51 -23.45 7.66 -20.95
CA ARG A 51 -23.62 8.17 -22.30
C ARG A 51 -23.90 9.66 -22.27
N TYR A 52 -23.16 10.43 -23.06
CA TYR A 52 -23.48 11.82 -23.35
C TYR A 52 -24.74 11.90 -24.22
N GLU A 53 -25.79 12.56 -23.75
CA GLU A 53 -27.10 12.67 -24.42
C GLU A 53 -27.31 14.00 -25.13
N GLY A 54 -26.45 14.98 -24.92
CA GLY A 54 -26.58 16.31 -25.51
C GLY A 54 -26.46 17.41 -24.47
N TYR A 55 -27.28 18.44 -24.63
CA TYR A 55 -27.24 19.65 -23.82
C TYR A 55 -28.62 20.02 -23.28
N ASN A 56 -28.63 20.80 -22.22
CA ASN A 56 -29.84 21.33 -21.64
C ASN A 56 -30.37 22.50 -22.50
N LYS A 57 -31.52 22.28 -23.15
CA LYS A 57 -32.17 23.25 -24.05
C LYS A 57 -32.60 24.55 -23.37
N LYS A 58 -32.54 24.65 -22.04
CA LYS A 58 -32.78 25.88 -21.29
C LYS A 58 -31.67 26.93 -21.51
N PHE A 59 -30.45 26.52 -21.88
CA PHE A 59 -29.26 27.39 -22.00
C PHE A 59 -28.82 27.65 -23.47
N ASN A 60 -29.77 27.49 -24.41
CA ASN A 60 -29.56 27.19 -25.84
C ASN A 60 -28.90 28.25 -26.76
N TYR A 61 -28.15 29.26 -26.30
CA TYR A 61 -27.75 30.36 -27.24
C TYR A 61 -26.30 30.84 -27.23
N THR A 62 -25.40 30.36 -26.37
CA THR A 62 -24.01 30.90 -26.32
C THR A 62 -22.89 29.88 -26.45
N MET A 63 -23.15 28.57 -26.29
CA MET A 63 -22.08 27.57 -26.36
C MET A 63 -21.51 27.47 -27.78
N THR A 64 -20.24 27.88 -27.90
CA THR A 64 -19.44 27.75 -29.12
C THR A 64 -18.38 26.66 -29.02
N SER A 65 -18.18 26.08 -27.84
CA SER A 65 -17.24 24.98 -27.58
C SER A 65 -17.89 23.97 -26.65
N ILE A 66 -17.82 22.68 -27.00
CA ILE A 66 -18.25 21.57 -26.13
C ILE A 66 -17.07 20.64 -25.91
N ILE A 67 -16.86 20.25 -24.66
CA ILE A 67 -15.94 19.17 -24.28
C ILE A 67 -16.81 18.04 -23.74
N ILE A 68 -16.76 16.88 -24.41
CA ILE A 68 -17.26 15.63 -23.90
C ILE A 68 -16.07 14.97 -23.21
N PRO A 69 -16.00 14.99 -21.87
CA PRO A 69 -14.79 14.61 -21.13
C PRO A 69 -14.60 13.10 -21.10
N ASP A 70 -13.46 12.65 -20.58
CA ASP A 70 -13.15 11.22 -20.40
C ASP A 70 -14.01 10.60 -19.30
N MET A 71 -14.28 11.41 -18.26
CA MET A 71 -15.09 11.07 -17.10
C MET A 71 -15.93 12.27 -16.67
N ILE A 72 -17.04 12.01 -15.99
CA ILE A 72 -17.82 13.01 -15.27
C ILE A 72 -18.02 12.59 -13.82
N GLY A 73 -17.96 13.52 -12.88
CA GLY A 73 -18.31 13.29 -11.48
C GLY A 73 -19.78 13.58 -11.26
N ALA A 74 -20.59 12.56 -10.94
CA ALA A 74 -22.03 12.73 -10.75
C ALA A 74 -22.52 11.90 -9.58
N ASN A 75 -23.37 12.51 -8.75
CA ASN A 75 -23.79 11.96 -7.47
C ASN A 75 -22.64 11.61 -6.52
N GLY A 76 -21.38 11.94 -6.88
CA GLY A 76 -20.14 11.62 -6.15
C GLY A 76 -19.45 10.31 -6.58
N LYS A 77 -19.85 9.72 -7.71
CA LYS A 77 -19.08 8.71 -8.44
C LYS A 77 -18.49 9.30 -9.73
N PHE A 78 -17.33 8.81 -10.16
CA PHE A 78 -16.76 9.15 -11.46
C PHE A 78 -17.18 8.14 -12.52
N TYR A 79 -17.98 8.59 -13.48
CA TYR A 79 -18.43 7.76 -14.60
C TYR A 79 -17.56 7.99 -15.83
N LYS A 80 -17.05 6.91 -16.42
CA LYS A 80 -16.42 6.93 -17.74
C LYS A 80 -17.46 7.29 -18.81
N VAL A 81 -17.19 8.33 -19.59
CA VAL A 81 -18.03 8.69 -20.74
C VAL A 81 -17.66 7.78 -21.90
N VAL A 82 -18.40 6.69 -22.03
CA VAL A 82 -18.09 5.63 -23.01
C VAL A 82 -18.94 5.72 -24.28
N GLN A 83 -20.02 6.51 -24.27
CA GLN A 83 -20.89 6.67 -25.43
C GLN A 83 -21.32 8.12 -25.66
N ILE A 84 -21.59 8.45 -26.93
CA ILE A 84 -22.32 9.63 -27.35
C ILE A 84 -23.63 9.16 -27.98
N GLY A 85 -24.75 9.73 -27.52
CA GLY A 85 -26.10 9.37 -27.89
C GLY A 85 -26.43 9.63 -29.36
N GLU A 86 -27.47 8.93 -29.85
CA GLU A 86 -28.07 9.26 -31.14
C GLU A 86 -28.60 10.70 -31.10
N LYS A 87 -28.24 11.50 -32.12
CA LYS A 87 -28.66 12.90 -32.26
C LYS A 87 -28.29 13.82 -31.09
N ALA A 88 -27.30 13.46 -30.26
CA ALA A 88 -26.96 14.19 -29.04
C ALA A 88 -26.75 15.70 -29.26
N LEU A 89 -26.10 16.09 -30.37
CA LEU A 89 -25.90 17.48 -30.79
C LEU A 89 -26.48 17.77 -32.18
N GLU A 90 -27.53 17.04 -32.60
CA GLU A 90 -28.13 17.25 -33.93
C GLU A 90 -28.59 18.72 -34.09
N GLY A 91 -28.10 19.37 -35.15
CA GLY A 91 -28.50 20.72 -35.52
C GLY A 91 -27.96 21.83 -34.63
N PHE A 92 -26.94 21.57 -33.80
CA PHE A 92 -26.41 22.58 -32.88
C PHE A 92 -25.63 23.68 -33.63
N GLN A 93 -26.34 24.74 -34.04
CA GLN A 93 -25.84 25.72 -35.01
C GLN A 93 -24.76 26.66 -34.44
N THR A 94 -24.66 26.86 -33.13
CA THR A 94 -23.66 27.78 -32.54
C THR A 94 -22.30 27.13 -32.33
N LEU A 95 -22.23 25.80 -32.33
CA LEU A 95 -21.03 25.03 -32.01
C LEU A 95 -19.93 25.27 -33.03
N LYS A 96 -18.75 25.71 -32.56
CA LYS A 96 -17.55 25.92 -33.37
C LYS A 96 -16.46 24.91 -33.07
N LYS A 97 -16.34 24.46 -31.80
CA LYS A 97 -15.31 23.53 -31.33
C LYS A 97 -15.95 22.35 -30.58
N LEU A 98 -15.44 21.15 -30.81
CA LEU A 98 -15.86 19.93 -30.11
C LEU A 98 -14.64 19.11 -29.72
N THR A 99 -14.56 18.69 -28.46
CA THR A 99 -13.59 17.70 -27.99
C THR A 99 -14.34 16.44 -27.54
N ILE A 100 -13.88 15.28 -27.99
CA ILE A 100 -14.41 13.96 -27.62
C ILE A 100 -13.34 13.22 -26.83
N GLY A 101 -13.69 12.82 -25.61
CA GLY A 101 -12.81 12.13 -24.68
C GLY A 101 -12.27 10.78 -25.16
N GLN A 102 -11.20 10.31 -24.51
CA GLN A 102 -10.46 9.09 -24.85
C GLN A 102 -11.26 7.81 -24.59
N ASN A 103 -12.14 7.83 -23.58
CA ASN A 103 -12.94 6.68 -23.16
C ASN A 103 -14.15 6.40 -24.08
N VAL A 104 -14.45 7.29 -25.04
CA VAL A 104 -15.64 7.15 -25.89
C VAL A 104 -15.46 6.00 -26.88
N GLN A 105 -16.19 4.92 -26.67
CA GLN A 105 -16.15 3.72 -27.51
C GLN A 105 -17.18 3.75 -28.63
N LYS A 106 -18.26 4.53 -28.47
CA LYS A 106 -19.39 4.58 -29.43
C LYS A 106 -19.92 5.98 -29.63
N ILE A 107 -20.22 6.32 -30.88
CA ILE A 107 -20.88 7.57 -31.26
C ILE A 107 -22.16 7.22 -32.01
N GLY A 108 -23.29 7.75 -31.54
CA GLY A 108 -24.61 7.45 -32.06
C GLY A 108 -24.84 7.94 -33.49
N LYS A 109 -25.90 7.40 -34.12
CA LYS A 109 -26.38 7.87 -35.42
C LYS A 109 -26.67 9.37 -35.35
N LYS A 110 -26.25 10.12 -36.38
CA LYS A 110 -26.50 11.57 -36.48
C LYS A 110 -26.05 12.41 -35.26
N ALA A 111 -25.11 11.93 -34.44
CA ALA A 111 -24.73 12.61 -33.19
C ALA A 111 -24.36 14.10 -33.38
N PHE A 112 -23.69 14.46 -34.49
CA PHE A 112 -23.31 15.84 -34.83
C PHE A 112 -23.87 16.28 -36.19
N TYR A 113 -25.00 15.66 -36.59
CA TYR A 113 -25.62 15.95 -37.88
C TYR A 113 -26.03 17.42 -37.96
N ASN A 114 -25.73 18.08 -39.07
CA ASN A 114 -26.16 19.45 -39.35
C ASN A 114 -25.59 20.53 -38.39
N CYS A 115 -24.46 20.26 -37.72
CA CYS A 115 -23.70 21.26 -36.96
C CYS A 115 -22.88 22.18 -37.88
N LYS A 116 -23.55 23.08 -38.62
CA LYS A 116 -22.96 23.82 -39.76
C LYS A 116 -21.77 24.73 -39.40
N ASN A 117 -21.68 25.18 -38.15
CA ASN A 117 -20.59 26.04 -37.69
C ASN A 117 -19.43 25.29 -37.04
N LEU A 118 -19.51 23.96 -36.91
CA LEU A 118 -18.49 23.14 -36.25
C LEU A 118 -17.21 23.08 -37.11
N LYS A 119 -16.20 23.87 -36.72
CA LYS A 119 -14.94 24.05 -37.45
C LYS A 119 -13.79 23.22 -36.91
N THR A 120 -13.80 22.90 -35.62
CA THR A 120 -12.70 22.15 -34.98
C THR A 120 -13.28 20.99 -34.21
N VAL A 121 -12.84 19.78 -34.53
CA VAL A 121 -13.18 18.57 -33.77
C VAL A 121 -11.88 17.90 -33.33
N LEU A 122 -11.73 17.65 -32.04
CA LEU A 122 -10.66 16.83 -31.48
C LEU A 122 -11.25 15.52 -31.01
N ILE A 123 -10.85 14.41 -31.63
CA ILE A 123 -11.22 13.05 -31.21
C ILE A 123 -10.02 12.45 -30.48
N LYS A 124 -10.14 12.24 -29.17
CA LYS A 124 -9.05 11.67 -28.36
C LYS A 124 -9.05 10.13 -28.34
N THR A 125 -10.21 9.51 -28.50
CA THR A 125 -10.35 8.05 -28.44
C THR A 125 -9.70 7.32 -29.62
N SER A 126 -9.11 6.16 -29.34
CA SER A 126 -8.58 5.17 -30.29
C SER A 126 -9.54 4.02 -30.62
N GLU A 127 -10.70 3.96 -29.97
CA GLU A 127 -11.57 2.77 -29.91
C GLU A 127 -12.72 2.77 -30.94
N LEU A 128 -12.79 3.77 -31.81
CA LEU A 128 -13.88 3.86 -32.78
C LEU A 128 -13.66 2.93 -33.98
N SER A 129 -14.75 2.29 -34.39
CA SER A 129 -14.79 1.37 -35.52
C SER A 129 -16.01 1.62 -36.41
N LYS A 130 -16.09 0.89 -37.54
CA LYS A 130 -17.21 1.02 -38.49
C LYS A 130 -18.57 0.71 -37.85
N THR A 131 -18.62 -0.14 -36.83
CA THR A 131 -19.84 -0.52 -36.11
C THR A 131 -20.15 0.43 -34.96
N SER A 132 -19.13 1.03 -34.33
CA SER A 132 -19.32 1.92 -33.18
C SER A 132 -19.50 3.40 -33.55
N LEU A 133 -19.15 3.81 -34.77
CA LEU A 133 -19.48 5.13 -35.31
C LEU A 133 -20.78 5.09 -36.13
N GLY A 134 -21.82 5.77 -35.65
CA GLY A 134 -23.15 5.79 -36.22
C GLY A 134 -23.21 6.46 -37.60
N SER A 135 -24.17 6.02 -38.43
CA SER A 135 -24.38 6.59 -39.77
C SER A 135 -24.66 8.09 -39.71
N SER A 136 -24.07 8.85 -40.64
CA SER A 136 -24.26 10.30 -40.79
C SER A 136 -23.90 11.13 -39.55
N ALA A 137 -23.07 10.60 -38.64
CA ALA A 137 -22.66 11.31 -37.43
C ALA A 137 -22.05 12.69 -37.72
N PHE A 138 -21.29 12.82 -38.82
CA PHE A 138 -20.59 14.06 -39.21
C PHE A 138 -21.13 14.69 -40.51
N THR A 139 -22.31 14.30 -40.99
CA THR A 139 -22.90 14.89 -42.20
C THR A 139 -23.34 16.33 -41.95
N ASN A 140 -23.10 17.22 -42.92
CA ASN A 140 -23.47 18.64 -42.89
C ASN A 140 -22.83 19.47 -41.74
N ILE A 141 -21.62 19.11 -41.31
CA ILE A 141 -20.77 20.00 -40.50
C ILE A 141 -20.09 21.06 -41.38
N ASN A 142 -19.34 21.99 -40.79
CA ASN A 142 -18.70 23.06 -41.54
C ASN A 142 -17.82 22.51 -42.69
N PRO A 143 -17.91 23.07 -43.92
CA PRO A 143 -17.06 22.65 -45.02
C PRO A 143 -15.56 22.76 -44.72
N ASN A 144 -15.13 23.72 -43.90
CA ASN A 144 -13.74 23.94 -43.55
C ASN A 144 -13.34 23.24 -42.23
N ALA A 145 -14.13 22.27 -41.77
CA ALA A 145 -13.85 21.58 -40.51
C ALA A 145 -12.49 20.88 -40.55
N VAL A 146 -11.74 21.02 -39.46
CA VAL A 146 -10.51 20.28 -39.18
C VAL A 146 -10.80 19.30 -38.05
N ILE A 147 -10.62 18.02 -38.33
CA ILE A 147 -10.80 16.92 -37.39
C ILE A 147 -9.42 16.39 -37.03
N SER A 148 -9.02 16.59 -35.79
CA SER A 148 -7.79 16.06 -35.22
C SER A 148 -8.07 14.70 -34.58
N VAL A 149 -7.28 13.69 -34.94
CA VAL A 149 -7.40 12.29 -34.46
C VAL A 149 -6.04 11.76 -33.99
N PRO A 150 -5.98 10.71 -33.13
CA PRO A 150 -4.70 10.22 -32.63
C PRO A 150 -3.76 9.85 -33.79
N GLU A 151 -2.47 10.19 -33.64
CA GLU A 151 -1.48 10.03 -34.71
C GLU A 151 -1.42 8.59 -35.25
N ASP A 152 -1.46 7.61 -34.35
CA ASP A 152 -1.45 6.17 -34.67
C ASP A 152 -2.74 5.69 -35.38
N LYS A 153 -3.86 6.43 -35.22
CA LYS A 153 -5.15 6.12 -35.86
C LYS A 153 -5.44 6.95 -37.11
N LEU A 154 -4.55 7.84 -37.53
CA LEU A 154 -4.81 8.81 -38.60
C LEU A 154 -5.40 8.17 -39.87
N ASN A 155 -4.77 7.10 -40.37
CA ASN A 155 -5.18 6.46 -41.61
C ASN A 155 -6.51 5.70 -41.46
N VAL A 156 -6.72 5.03 -40.33
CA VAL A 156 -7.97 4.32 -40.03
C VAL A 156 -9.12 5.32 -39.91
N TYR A 157 -8.92 6.42 -39.19
CA TYR A 157 -9.96 7.40 -38.91
C TYR A 157 -10.31 8.24 -40.14
N LYS A 158 -9.37 8.52 -41.05
CA LYS A 158 -9.68 9.13 -42.35
C LYS A 158 -10.76 8.33 -43.10
N THR A 159 -10.55 7.02 -43.26
CA THR A 159 -11.51 6.14 -43.94
C THR A 159 -12.81 5.99 -43.16
N LEU A 160 -12.70 5.82 -41.84
CA LEU A 160 -13.86 5.66 -40.96
C LEU A 160 -14.78 6.88 -41.00
N LEU A 161 -14.24 8.09 -40.78
CA LEU A 161 -15.01 9.33 -40.73
C LEU A 161 -15.65 9.67 -42.08
N LYS A 162 -14.94 9.41 -43.19
CA LYS A 162 -15.50 9.52 -44.54
C LYS A 162 -16.76 8.67 -44.70
N SER A 163 -16.70 7.42 -44.26
CA SER A 163 -17.84 6.50 -44.33
C SER A 163 -19.04 6.95 -43.47
N LYS A 164 -18.87 7.96 -42.61
CA LYS A 164 -19.86 8.42 -41.62
C LYS A 164 -20.23 9.90 -41.79
N GLY A 165 -19.97 10.47 -42.98
CA GLY A 165 -20.54 11.74 -43.42
C GLY A 165 -19.53 12.86 -43.67
N LEU A 166 -18.24 12.62 -43.49
CA LEU A 166 -17.19 13.59 -43.72
C LEU A 166 -16.83 13.69 -45.21
N ASN A 167 -16.75 14.91 -45.75
CA ASN A 167 -16.38 15.21 -47.13
C ASN A 167 -14.91 15.64 -47.21
N GLU A 168 -14.05 14.70 -47.59
CA GLU A 168 -12.59 14.88 -47.69
C GLU A 168 -12.13 15.98 -48.66
N THR A 169 -12.95 16.36 -49.65
CA THR A 169 -12.59 17.44 -50.59
C THR A 169 -12.68 18.82 -49.95
N LYS A 170 -13.41 18.94 -48.84
CA LYS A 170 -13.62 20.21 -48.13
C LYS A 170 -13.00 20.17 -46.72
N GLN A 171 -13.14 19.04 -46.04
CA GLN A 171 -12.81 18.86 -44.62
C GLN A 171 -11.48 18.12 -44.45
N LYS A 172 -10.68 18.54 -43.48
CA LYS A 172 -9.33 18.01 -43.24
C LYS A 172 -9.33 17.08 -42.04
N VAL A 173 -8.67 15.94 -42.15
CA VAL A 173 -8.35 15.06 -41.01
C VAL A 173 -6.84 15.10 -40.78
N LYS A 174 -6.41 15.49 -39.58
CA LYS A 174 -5.00 15.64 -39.19
C LYS A 174 -4.68 14.80 -37.96
N ALA A 175 -3.42 14.41 -37.81
CA ALA A 175 -2.95 13.85 -36.55
C ALA A 175 -2.91 14.96 -35.49
N TRP A 176 -3.31 14.64 -34.26
CA TRP A 176 -2.77 15.30 -33.08
C TRP A 176 -1.84 14.31 -32.39
N LYS A 177 -0.75 14.84 -31.84
CA LYS A 177 0.05 14.09 -30.90
C LYS A 177 -0.77 14.04 -29.63
N THR A 178 -1.02 12.84 -29.11
CA THR A 178 -1.38 12.70 -27.71
C THR A 178 -0.40 13.55 -26.92
N ASP A 179 -0.90 14.53 -26.17
CA ASP A 179 -0.20 14.86 -24.94
C ASP A 179 -0.10 13.51 -24.26
N SER A 180 1.10 12.96 -24.24
CA SER A 180 1.45 11.87 -23.36
C SER A 180 1.14 12.41 -21.97
N SER A 181 -0.12 12.28 -21.55
CA SER A 181 -0.49 11.98 -20.18
C SER A 181 0.55 10.98 -19.76
N ALA A 182 1.58 11.44 -19.04
CA ALA A 182 2.81 10.72 -18.82
C ALA A 182 2.48 9.26 -18.59
N THR A 183 2.68 8.42 -19.61
CA THR A 183 2.58 6.98 -19.44
C THR A 183 3.71 6.70 -18.49
N MET A 184 3.36 6.39 -17.25
CA MET A 184 4.30 6.10 -16.18
C MET A 184 5.34 5.11 -16.72
N THR A 185 6.56 5.62 -16.96
CA THR A 185 7.66 4.87 -17.60
C THR A 185 8.40 4.01 -16.59
N SER A 186 8.23 4.29 -15.30
CA SER A 186 8.77 3.58 -14.16
C SER A 186 7.81 3.74 -13.00
N LEU A 187 7.78 2.76 -12.10
CA LEU A 187 6.99 2.87 -10.88
C LEU A 187 7.56 3.98 -9.98
N PRO A 188 6.71 4.77 -9.31
CA PRO A 188 7.18 5.73 -8.31
C PRO A 188 7.81 4.99 -7.12
N GLU A 189 8.72 5.67 -6.43
CA GLU A 189 9.30 5.18 -5.18
C GLU A 189 8.23 5.15 -4.08
N GLN A 190 8.22 4.09 -3.28
CA GLN A 190 7.27 3.89 -2.19
C GLN A 190 7.93 4.26 -0.87
N SER A 191 7.14 4.80 0.07
CA SER A 191 7.63 5.02 1.43
C SER A 191 7.52 3.71 2.22
N CYS A 192 8.67 3.11 2.53
CA CYS A 192 8.76 1.82 3.20
C CYS A 192 9.63 1.90 4.45
N GLY A 193 9.34 1.07 5.44
CA GLY A 193 10.15 0.96 6.66
C GLY A 193 10.13 -0.44 7.25
N PHE A 194 11.18 -0.79 7.99
CA PHE A 194 11.30 -2.03 8.75
C PHE A 194 11.84 -1.71 10.14
N SER A 195 11.25 -2.29 11.18
CA SER A 195 11.62 -2.04 12.56
C SER A 195 11.37 -3.24 13.47
N ILE A 196 12.04 -3.22 14.62
CA ILE A 196 11.71 -4.06 15.77
C ILE A 196 10.70 -3.31 16.65
N GLY A 197 9.61 -3.99 17.03
CA GLY A 197 8.50 -3.45 17.82
C GLY A 197 7.20 -3.25 17.03
N ASP A 198 6.14 -2.92 17.77
CA ASP A 198 4.76 -2.81 17.28
C ASP A 198 4.33 -1.41 16.81
N LYS A 199 5.23 -0.41 16.93
CA LYS A 199 4.90 0.99 16.67
C LYS A 199 5.52 1.50 15.38
N SER A 200 4.65 1.77 14.42
CA SER A 200 4.93 2.39 13.12
C SER A 200 5.65 3.74 13.25
N TYR A 201 6.79 3.89 12.56
CA TYR A 201 7.31 5.16 12.05
C TYR A 201 7.65 6.29 13.07
N GLN A 202 8.07 5.94 14.29
CA GLN A 202 8.75 6.88 15.20
C GLN A 202 10.04 6.23 15.69
N GLU A 203 11.15 6.97 15.55
CA GLU A 203 12.50 6.54 15.91
C GLU A 203 12.57 5.99 17.34
N PHE A 204 13.12 4.78 17.49
CA PHE A 204 13.68 4.33 18.76
C PHE A 204 15.14 3.92 18.51
N ASN A 205 16.05 4.73 19.06
CA ASN A 205 17.49 4.62 18.95
C ASN A 205 18.09 3.88 20.17
N GLU A 206 17.38 2.90 20.72
CA GLU A 206 17.94 2.01 21.74
C GLU A 206 18.44 0.73 21.06
N ALA A 207 19.63 0.26 21.47
CA ALA A 207 20.14 -1.00 20.97
C ALA A 207 19.13 -2.12 21.26
N ASN A 208 18.66 -2.79 20.21
CA ASN A 208 17.69 -3.89 20.24
C ASN A 208 18.29 -5.13 20.92
N ILE A 209 18.29 -5.12 22.25
CA ILE A 209 18.91 -6.12 23.10
C ILE A 209 17.80 -6.91 23.81
N TYR A 210 17.79 -8.22 23.61
CA TYR A 210 16.74 -9.12 24.09
C TYR A 210 17.33 -10.36 24.75
N ASP A 211 16.56 -11.01 25.62
CA ASP A 211 16.88 -12.32 26.18
C ASP A 211 15.92 -13.42 25.73
N SER A 212 16.18 -14.65 26.16
CA SER A 212 15.40 -15.83 25.75
C SER A 212 13.95 -15.84 26.25
N THR A 213 13.54 -14.91 27.11
CA THR A 213 12.17 -14.80 27.61
C THR A 213 11.35 -13.74 26.88
N ASP A 214 12.00 -12.92 26.05
CA ASP A 214 11.35 -11.85 25.32
C ASP A 214 10.66 -12.37 24.05
N THR A 215 9.48 -11.82 23.77
CA THR A 215 8.88 -11.88 22.44
C THR A 215 9.41 -10.69 21.64
N ILE A 216 10.05 -10.98 20.50
CA ILE A 216 10.66 -9.97 19.65
C ILE A 216 9.81 -9.76 18.40
N THR A 217 9.09 -8.65 18.40
CA THR A 217 8.18 -8.28 17.31
C THR A 217 8.91 -7.57 16.19
N PHE A 218 8.59 -7.91 14.96
CA PHE A 218 9.08 -7.26 13.75
C PHE A 218 7.92 -6.70 12.95
N SER A 219 8.11 -5.50 12.39
CA SER A 219 7.10 -4.85 11.55
C SER A 219 7.73 -4.26 10.30
N ALA A 220 7.19 -4.56 9.11
CA ALA A 220 7.50 -3.83 7.88
C ALA A 220 6.24 -3.16 7.33
N GLY A 221 6.37 -1.88 6.98
CA GLY A 221 5.27 -1.06 6.49
C GLY A 221 5.55 -0.48 5.11
N MET A 222 4.50 -0.31 4.31
CA MET A 222 4.55 0.45 3.06
C MET A 222 3.38 1.42 2.97
N ARG A 223 3.67 2.66 2.58
CA ARG A 223 2.69 3.65 2.13
C ARG A 223 2.81 3.81 0.61
N LEU A 224 1.72 3.47 -0.09
CA LEU A 224 1.70 3.53 -1.55
C LEU A 224 1.72 4.99 -2.04
N HIS A 225 2.59 5.29 -3.00
CA HIS A 225 2.73 6.59 -3.64
C HIS A 225 1.43 7.00 -4.36
N HIS A 226 1.08 8.28 -4.32
CA HIS A 226 -0.25 8.75 -4.75
C HIS A 226 -0.54 8.58 -6.23
N ASP A 227 0.48 8.64 -7.09
CA ASP A 227 0.35 8.41 -8.54
C ASP A 227 -0.10 6.98 -8.89
N MET A 228 -0.03 6.06 -7.92
CA MET A 228 -0.56 4.72 -8.07
C MET A 228 -2.09 4.68 -7.97
N TYR A 229 -2.73 5.70 -7.39
CA TYR A 229 -4.19 5.79 -7.22
C TYR A 229 -4.89 6.56 -8.34
N GLY A 230 -4.14 7.30 -9.16
CA GLY A 230 -4.71 8.13 -10.21
C GLY A 230 -3.78 9.23 -10.66
N THR A 231 -4.31 10.16 -11.45
CA THR A 231 -3.51 11.24 -12.03
C THR A 231 -4.27 12.55 -12.01
N TRP A 232 -3.59 13.61 -11.57
CA TRP A 232 -4.10 14.97 -11.69
C TRP A 232 -4.07 15.45 -13.14
N LYS A 233 -5.18 16.03 -13.58
CA LYS A 233 -5.33 16.68 -14.89
C LYS A 233 -5.83 18.09 -14.73
N THR A 234 -5.65 18.88 -15.77
CA THR A 234 -6.10 20.27 -15.83
C THR A 234 -7.16 20.44 -16.91
N LYS A 235 -8.19 21.25 -16.64
CA LYS A 235 -9.18 21.71 -17.63
C LYS A 235 -9.40 23.21 -17.47
N THR A 236 -9.68 23.89 -18.59
CA THR A 236 -10.06 25.31 -18.57
C THR A 236 -11.57 25.46 -18.37
N ILE A 237 -11.96 26.21 -17.35
CA ILE A 237 -13.35 26.63 -17.10
C ILE A 237 -13.60 27.95 -17.85
N LEU A 238 -14.73 28.04 -18.56
CA LEU A 238 -15.12 29.19 -19.39
C LEU A 238 -16.32 29.97 -18.84
N LYS A 239 -16.80 29.60 -17.64
CA LYS A 239 -17.99 30.19 -17.03
C LYS A 239 -17.64 31.54 -16.38
N PRO A 240 -18.37 32.63 -16.66
CA PRO A 240 -18.27 33.86 -15.90
C PRO A 240 -18.71 33.63 -14.44
N ASP A 241 -18.05 34.29 -13.50
CA ASP A 241 -18.40 34.33 -12.07
C ASP A 241 -18.42 32.96 -11.37
N CYS A 242 -17.46 32.09 -11.69
CA CYS A 242 -17.28 30.82 -10.98
C CYS A 242 -16.36 30.94 -9.76
N TYR A 243 -16.75 30.24 -8.69
CA TYR A 243 -15.94 30.05 -7.50
C TYR A 243 -14.82 29.04 -7.75
N TYR A 244 -13.72 29.22 -7.05
CA TYR A 244 -12.60 28.27 -7.02
C TYR A 244 -12.02 28.17 -5.61
N ASP A 245 -11.43 27.02 -5.34
CA ASP A 245 -10.57 26.79 -4.18
C ASP A 245 -9.13 26.65 -4.67
N GLN A 246 -8.17 27.21 -3.95
CA GLN A 246 -6.76 27.04 -4.25
C GLN A 246 -6.04 26.55 -3.01
N CYS A 247 -5.29 25.45 -3.14
CA CYS A 247 -4.46 25.00 -2.04
C CYS A 247 -3.34 26.02 -1.79
N GLY A 248 -3.30 26.61 -0.60
CA GLY A 248 -2.28 27.55 -0.17
C GLY A 248 -0.84 27.00 -0.15
N THR A 249 -0.65 25.68 -0.12
CA THR A 249 0.69 25.05 -0.10
C THR A 249 1.25 24.85 -1.51
N CYS A 250 0.54 24.19 -2.42
CA CYS A 250 1.04 23.86 -3.76
C CYS A 250 0.52 24.80 -4.87
N GLY A 251 -0.48 25.64 -4.58
CA GLY A 251 -1.09 26.56 -5.53
C GLY A 251 -2.02 25.92 -6.57
N MET A 252 -2.28 24.61 -6.50
CA MET A 252 -3.27 23.95 -7.36
C MET A 252 -4.66 24.56 -7.12
N VAL A 253 -5.35 24.89 -8.21
CA VAL A 253 -6.70 25.47 -8.22
C VAL A 253 -7.71 24.37 -8.53
N PHE A 254 -8.86 24.38 -7.87
CA PHE A 254 -9.94 23.40 -7.94
C PHE A 254 -11.28 24.12 -8.13
N GLU A 255 -12.25 23.45 -8.77
CA GLU A 255 -13.60 23.99 -9.00
C GLU A 255 -14.59 23.70 -7.86
N SER A 256 -14.17 22.95 -6.84
CA SER A 256 -15.03 22.55 -5.72
C SER A 256 -14.22 22.10 -4.50
N GLU A 257 -14.79 22.28 -3.32
CA GLU A 257 -14.25 21.82 -2.04
C GLU A 257 -13.98 20.30 -2.01
N SER A 258 -14.82 19.49 -2.68
CA SER A 258 -14.62 18.05 -2.79
C SER A 258 -13.29 17.67 -3.49
N LEU A 259 -12.83 18.46 -4.45
CA LEU A 259 -11.59 18.18 -5.20
C LEU A 259 -10.34 18.56 -4.42
N ILE A 260 -10.40 19.63 -3.63
CA ILE A 260 -9.29 19.99 -2.73
C ILE A 260 -9.22 19.01 -1.55
N ALA A 261 -10.36 18.50 -1.07
CA ALA A 261 -10.41 17.43 -0.07
C ALA A 261 -9.75 16.13 -0.54
N ILE A 262 -9.83 15.81 -1.84
CA ILE A 262 -9.08 14.69 -2.48
C ILE A 262 -7.58 15.01 -2.61
N HIS A 263 -7.24 16.28 -2.88
CA HIS A 263 -5.87 16.72 -3.10
C HIS A 263 -4.97 16.59 -1.86
N ILE A 264 -5.42 17.14 -0.74
CA ILE A 264 -4.69 17.17 0.54
C ILE A 264 -4.10 15.78 0.91
N PRO A 265 -4.90 14.70 0.98
CA PRO A 265 -4.42 13.38 1.37
C PRO A 265 -3.61 12.67 0.27
N LEU A 266 -3.86 12.98 -1.01
CA LEU A 266 -3.14 12.38 -2.12
C LEU A 266 -1.71 12.90 -2.17
N THR A 267 -1.48 14.21 -2.18
CA THR A 267 -0.18 14.75 -2.58
C THR A 267 0.69 15.20 -1.41
N ASP A 268 0.45 14.66 -0.20
CA ASP A 268 1.12 15.08 1.04
C ASP A 268 1.08 16.60 1.27
N CYS A 269 0.03 17.25 0.77
CA CYS A 269 -0.09 18.69 0.81
C CYS A 269 -0.68 19.10 2.16
N ILE A 270 0.10 19.78 2.99
CA ILE A 270 -0.33 20.20 4.34
C ILE A 270 -1.13 21.51 4.26
N CYS A 271 -2.17 21.53 3.42
CA CYS A 271 -2.95 22.73 3.15
C CYS A 271 -3.78 23.12 4.38
N PHE A 272 -3.21 23.96 5.25
CA PHE A 272 -3.91 24.53 6.41
C PHE A 272 -4.79 25.72 6.07
N ASN A 273 -4.61 26.31 4.88
CA ASN A 273 -5.35 27.46 4.37
C ASN A 273 -5.69 27.25 2.89
N ASP A 274 -6.98 27.27 2.57
CA ASP A 274 -7.46 27.31 1.20
C ASP A 274 -7.84 28.75 0.84
N ILE A 275 -7.49 29.16 -0.38
CA ILE A 275 -7.87 30.48 -0.89
C ILE A 275 -9.14 30.29 -1.72
N PHE A 276 -10.22 30.88 -1.24
CA PHE A 276 -11.50 30.94 -1.96
C PHE A 276 -11.60 32.25 -2.75
N GLY A 277 -12.03 32.16 -4.01
CA GLY A 277 -12.23 33.35 -4.83
C GLY A 277 -13.17 33.16 -5.99
N THR A 278 -13.41 34.25 -6.73
CA THR A 278 -14.22 34.27 -7.96
C THR A 278 -13.39 34.74 -9.14
N LYS A 279 -13.60 34.15 -10.31
CA LYS A 279 -13.01 34.64 -11.58
C LYS A 279 -14.09 34.89 -12.62
N SER A 280 -14.01 36.06 -13.27
CA SER A 280 -14.86 36.44 -14.40
C SER A 280 -14.29 35.99 -15.75
N GLU A 281 -12.98 35.73 -15.81
CA GLU A 281 -12.25 35.27 -17.00
C GLU A 281 -11.93 33.77 -16.91
N PRO A 282 -11.71 33.07 -18.05
CA PRO A 282 -11.32 31.68 -18.06
C PRO A 282 -10.12 31.35 -17.19
N PHE A 283 -10.18 30.21 -16.49
CA PHE A 283 -9.08 29.75 -15.64
C PHE A 283 -8.96 28.23 -15.66
N ASP A 284 -7.74 27.76 -15.37
CA ASP A 284 -7.42 26.35 -15.32
C ASP A 284 -7.67 25.80 -13.92
N VAL A 285 -8.38 24.67 -13.85
CA VAL A 285 -8.63 23.92 -12.62
C VAL A 285 -8.09 22.51 -12.74
N ASN A 286 -7.70 21.96 -11.59
CA ASN A 286 -7.22 20.60 -11.44
C ASN A 286 -8.36 19.68 -11.04
N TYR A 287 -8.36 18.48 -11.60
CA TYR A 287 -9.27 17.41 -11.22
C TYR A 287 -8.51 16.09 -11.22
N PHE A 288 -8.91 15.19 -10.33
CA PHE A 288 -8.29 13.89 -10.18
C PHE A 288 -9.00 12.87 -11.07
N ILE A 289 -8.21 12.08 -11.81
CA ILE A 289 -8.71 10.91 -12.53
C ILE A 289 -8.25 9.67 -11.74
N PRO A 290 -9.15 8.97 -11.04
CA PRO A 290 -8.79 7.76 -10.32
C PRO A 290 -8.36 6.64 -11.28
N ASP A 291 -7.48 5.80 -10.80
CA ASP A 291 -7.01 4.60 -11.47
C ASP A 291 -7.38 3.39 -10.64
N ASP A 292 -8.26 2.53 -11.17
CA ASP A 292 -8.74 1.33 -10.46
C ASP A 292 -7.88 0.09 -10.75
N SER A 293 -6.77 0.24 -11.47
CA SER A 293 -5.90 -0.92 -11.78
C SER A 293 -5.30 -1.47 -10.50
N PRO A 294 -5.32 -2.79 -10.28
CA PRO A 294 -4.86 -3.37 -9.01
C PRO A 294 -3.35 -3.18 -8.84
N CYS A 295 -2.91 -3.02 -7.60
CA CYS A 295 -1.50 -3.03 -7.24
C CYS A 295 -1.21 -4.18 -6.29
N LYS A 296 -0.53 -5.21 -6.80
CA LYS A 296 -0.13 -6.36 -6.00
C LYS A 296 1.12 -6.03 -5.20
N VAL A 297 1.16 -6.43 -3.94
CA VAL A 297 2.28 -6.17 -3.03
C VAL A 297 2.69 -7.47 -2.35
N VAL A 298 4.00 -7.68 -2.21
CA VAL A 298 4.58 -8.84 -1.54
C VAL A 298 5.62 -8.36 -0.54
N TYR A 299 5.38 -8.64 0.74
CA TYR A 299 6.34 -8.48 1.83
C TYR A 299 7.09 -9.79 1.99
N HIS A 300 8.41 -9.73 2.09
CA HIS A 300 9.27 -10.89 2.27
C HIS A 300 10.24 -10.64 3.41
N PHE A 301 10.42 -11.63 4.27
CA PHE A 301 11.33 -11.59 5.41
C PHE A 301 12.21 -12.84 5.42
N GLU A 302 13.48 -12.67 5.74
CA GLU A 302 14.39 -13.78 6.04
C GLU A 302 14.78 -13.74 7.52
N ILE A 303 14.56 -14.87 8.20
CA ILE A 303 14.78 -15.04 9.63
C ILE A 303 16.03 -15.92 9.82
N PRO A 304 17.03 -15.47 10.59
CA PRO A 304 18.25 -16.23 10.84
C PRO A 304 17.94 -17.44 11.71
N GLU A 305 18.79 -18.47 11.67
CA GLU A 305 18.56 -19.71 12.43
C GLU A 305 18.52 -19.50 13.95
N GLY A 306 19.12 -18.43 14.45
CA GLY A 306 19.10 -18.01 15.85
C GLY A 306 17.76 -17.50 16.37
N LEU A 307 16.79 -17.28 15.48
CA LEU A 307 15.46 -16.83 15.81
C LEU A 307 14.43 -17.84 15.35
N SER A 308 13.36 -17.99 16.13
CA SER A 308 12.24 -18.85 15.81
C SER A 308 10.99 -18.01 15.64
N TYR A 309 10.29 -18.14 14.51
CA TYR A 309 8.97 -17.53 14.32
C TYR A 309 7.96 -18.08 15.33
N LYS A 310 7.17 -17.19 15.92
CA LYS A 310 6.09 -17.56 16.83
C LYS A 310 4.81 -17.86 16.05
N ASP A 311 4.42 -19.13 16.05
CA ASP A 311 3.27 -19.57 15.25
C ASP A 311 1.97 -18.81 15.62
N GLY A 312 1.21 -18.44 14.60
CA GLY A 312 -0.01 -17.63 14.74
C GLY A 312 0.16 -16.15 15.10
N SER A 313 1.38 -15.63 15.25
CA SER A 313 1.64 -14.21 15.57
C SER A 313 1.45 -13.26 14.40
N LEU A 314 1.53 -13.77 13.17
CA LEU A 314 1.51 -12.95 11.96
C LEU A 314 0.17 -12.25 11.78
N ARG A 315 0.22 -10.94 11.53
CA ARG A 315 -0.95 -10.12 11.23
C ARG A 315 -0.61 -8.98 10.29
N VAL A 316 -1.63 -8.49 9.60
CA VAL A 316 -1.54 -7.30 8.74
C VAL A 316 -2.43 -6.23 9.37
N GLU A 317 -1.90 -5.02 9.48
CA GLU A 317 -2.63 -3.87 10.02
C GLU A 317 -2.70 -2.75 8.99
N ALA A 318 -3.83 -2.04 8.96
CA ALA A 318 -4.02 -0.80 8.21
C ALA A 318 -4.85 0.18 9.07
N ARG A 319 -5.08 1.42 8.62
CA ARG A 319 -6.05 2.37 9.23
C ARG A 319 -5.96 2.50 10.76
N ASN A 320 -4.91 3.15 11.27
CA ASN A 320 -4.71 3.34 12.72
C ASN A 320 -4.78 2.02 13.52
N GLN A 321 -4.02 1.00 13.08
CA GLN A 321 -3.88 -0.32 13.75
C GLN A 321 -5.13 -1.22 13.70
N TYR A 322 -5.97 -1.06 12.69
CA TYR A 322 -7.02 -2.02 12.38
C TYR A 322 -6.40 -3.30 11.80
N THR A 323 -6.54 -4.42 12.50
CA THR A 323 -6.11 -5.74 12.02
C THR A 323 -6.99 -6.21 10.86
N ILE A 324 -6.35 -6.54 9.75
CA ILE A 324 -6.97 -7.04 8.54
C ILE A 324 -7.25 -8.53 8.68
N ASP A 325 -8.47 -8.94 8.30
CA ASP A 325 -8.85 -10.35 8.26
C ASP A 325 -7.93 -11.11 7.28
N SER A 326 -7.38 -12.23 7.77
CA SER A 326 -6.50 -13.13 7.04
C SER A 326 -7.04 -13.60 5.67
N SER A 327 -8.35 -13.55 5.43
CA SER A 327 -8.93 -13.86 4.12
C SER A 327 -8.55 -12.86 3.02
N ASN A 328 -7.99 -11.69 3.37
CA ASN A 328 -7.67 -10.62 2.41
C ASN A 328 -6.22 -10.69 1.90
N TYR A 329 -5.37 -11.54 2.47
CA TYR A 329 -3.97 -11.71 2.08
C TYR A 329 -3.56 -13.19 2.10
N HIS A 330 -2.51 -13.52 1.36
CA HIS A 330 -1.97 -14.87 1.30
C HIS A 330 -0.65 -14.93 2.05
N THR A 331 -0.42 -16.01 2.80
CA THR A 331 0.82 -16.20 3.55
C THR A 331 1.54 -17.48 3.09
N GLN A 332 2.87 -17.42 3.06
CA GLN A 332 3.74 -18.57 2.94
C GLN A 332 4.79 -18.47 4.04
N ILE A 333 4.73 -19.40 4.99
CA ILE A 333 5.58 -19.38 6.18
C ILE A 333 6.42 -20.65 6.18
N SER A 334 7.72 -20.47 6.31
CA SER A 334 8.70 -21.52 6.55
C SER A 334 9.54 -21.15 7.77
N LYS A 335 10.42 -22.05 8.22
CA LYS A 335 11.25 -21.83 9.42
C LYS A 335 12.05 -20.52 9.36
N ASN A 336 12.60 -20.19 8.19
CA ASN A 336 13.54 -19.09 8.01
C ASN A 336 13.02 -18.01 7.03
N SER A 337 11.78 -18.11 6.59
CA SER A 337 11.24 -17.14 5.63
C SER A 337 9.73 -16.99 5.77
N ILE A 338 9.28 -15.75 5.75
CA ILE A 338 7.87 -15.35 5.76
C ILE A 338 7.61 -14.53 4.52
N THR A 339 6.54 -14.86 3.79
CA THR A 339 6.05 -14.08 2.66
C THR A 339 4.57 -13.77 2.84
N VAL A 340 4.20 -12.50 2.69
CA VAL A 340 2.80 -12.04 2.73
C VAL A 340 2.49 -11.36 1.41
N THR A 341 1.45 -11.84 0.72
CA THR A 341 1.00 -11.31 -0.57
C THR A 341 -0.37 -10.66 -0.43
N ILE A 342 -0.47 -9.41 -0.85
CA ILE A 342 -1.72 -8.65 -0.99
C ILE A 342 -1.97 -8.49 -2.50
N ASP A 343 -3.07 -9.05 -3.01
CA ASP A 343 -3.34 -9.04 -4.46
C ASP A 343 -3.69 -7.64 -4.98
N ASP A 344 -4.35 -6.82 -4.16
CA ASP A 344 -4.61 -5.42 -4.46
C ASP A 344 -4.65 -4.55 -3.20
N ILE A 345 -3.55 -3.83 -2.96
CA ILE A 345 -3.40 -2.96 -1.79
C ILE A 345 -4.24 -1.68 -1.88
N LYS A 346 -4.78 -1.35 -3.05
CA LYS A 346 -5.54 -0.12 -3.30
C LYS A 346 -7.01 -0.23 -2.93
N ASN A 347 -7.47 -1.40 -2.52
CA ASN A 347 -8.87 -1.68 -2.23
C ASN A 347 -9.12 -1.91 -0.74
N VAL A 348 -10.40 -1.86 -0.36
CA VAL A 348 -10.87 -2.27 0.97
C VAL A 348 -10.46 -3.73 1.20
N PRO A 349 -9.95 -4.11 2.38
CA PRO A 349 -9.90 -3.32 3.63
C PRO A 349 -8.63 -2.48 3.86
N TYR A 350 -7.69 -2.47 2.92
CA TYR A 350 -6.41 -1.78 3.04
C TYR A 350 -6.53 -0.27 2.86
N TYR A 351 -7.32 0.13 1.87
CA TYR A 351 -7.55 1.53 1.50
C TYR A 351 -9.04 1.77 1.30
N TYR A 352 -9.53 2.92 1.78
CA TYR A 352 -10.90 3.37 1.56
C TYR A 352 -10.84 4.60 0.66
N PRO A 353 -11.28 4.50 -0.61
CA PRO A 353 -11.32 5.65 -1.50
C PRO A 353 -12.23 6.75 -0.96
N PHE A 354 -11.87 8.00 -1.21
CA PHE A 354 -12.75 9.15 -0.96
C PHE A 354 -14.10 8.95 -1.62
N ASP A 355 -15.16 8.96 -0.81
CA ASP A 355 -16.53 8.93 -1.29
C ASP A 355 -17.06 10.36 -1.35
N ILE A 356 -17.04 10.93 -2.56
CA ILE A 356 -17.56 12.28 -2.81
C ILE A 356 -19.07 12.34 -2.47
N GLU A 357 -19.85 11.27 -2.69
CA GLU A 357 -21.30 11.28 -2.43
C GLU A 357 -21.55 11.47 -0.94
N ALA A 358 -20.79 10.73 -0.13
CA ALA A 358 -20.91 10.75 1.32
C ALA A 358 -20.36 12.06 1.91
N TYR A 359 -19.25 12.58 1.38
CA TYR A 359 -18.69 13.87 1.78
C TYR A 359 -19.68 15.01 1.53
N GLU A 360 -20.21 15.13 0.32
CA GLU A 360 -21.14 16.20 -0.05
C GLU A 360 -22.45 16.13 0.73
N LYS A 361 -22.89 14.93 1.12
CA LYS A 361 -24.11 14.74 1.92
C LYS A 361 -23.97 15.20 3.38
N ASN A 362 -22.76 15.17 3.93
CA ASN A 362 -22.50 15.56 5.32
C ASN A 362 -21.06 16.06 5.52
N ILE A 363 -20.73 17.22 4.94
CA ILE A 363 -19.37 17.79 4.96
C ILE A 363 -18.80 17.87 6.38
N TYR A 364 -19.60 18.28 7.37
CA TYR A 364 -19.16 18.44 8.76
C TYR A 364 -19.09 17.14 9.56
N GLY A 365 -19.65 16.03 9.06
CA GLY A 365 -19.64 14.75 9.74
C GLY A 365 -19.06 13.61 8.90
N TYR A 366 -18.44 13.91 7.77
CA TYR A 366 -17.63 12.96 7.02
C TYR A 366 -16.26 12.88 7.71
N GLU A 367 -15.97 11.75 8.33
CA GLU A 367 -14.71 11.55 9.04
C GLU A 367 -13.55 11.39 8.05
N LEU A 368 -13.02 12.52 7.57
CA LEU A 368 -11.84 12.59 6.71
C LEU A 368 -10.65 11.78 7.27
N GLY A 369 -10.55 11.71 8.61
CA GLY A 369 -9.57 10.92 9.35
C GLY A 369 -9.68 9.41 9.15
N GLU A 370 -10.87 8.89 8.89
CA GLU A 370 -11.10 7.48 8.56
C GLU A 370 -10.97 7.18 7.06
N HIS A 371 -11.05 8.23 6.23
CA HIS A 371 -11.31 8.08 4.80
C HIS A 371 -10.30 8.68 3.85
N GLU A 372 -9.23 9.36 4.29
CA GLU A 372 -8.05 9.59 3.44
C GLU A 372 -6.91 10.40 4.10
N THR A 373 -7.15 11.15 5.18
CA THR A 373 -6.18 12.20 5.60
C THR A 373 -4.90 11.73 6.25
N ASN A 374 -4.78 10.45 6.63
CA ASN A 374 -3.58 9.99 7.33
C ASN A 374 -2.82 8.83 6.67
N ARG A 375 -3.32 8.30 5.53
CA ARG A 375 -2.79 7.14 4.77
C ARG A 375 -1.70 6.35 5.51
N PRO A 376 -2.06 5.70 6.64
CA PRO A 376 -1.06 5.01 7.42
C PRO A 376 -0.49 3.89 6.57
N PRO A 377 0.79 3.54 6.77
CA PRO A 377 1.36 2.41 6.06
C PRO A 377 0.54 1.15 6.33
N ILE A 378 0.42 0.30 5.32
CA ILE A 378 -0.05 -1.08 5.52
C ILE A 378 1.14 -1.84 6.09
N VAL A 379 0.97 -2.42 7.27
CA VAL A 379 2.06 -3.01 8.05
C VAL A 379 1.85 -4.51 8.19
N VAL A 380 2.89 -5.29 7.91
CA VAL A 380 2.97 -6.72 8.25
C VAL A 380 3.77 -6.85 9.52
N ILE A 381 3.21 -7.54 10.50
CA ILE A 381 3.78 -7.71 11.85
C ILE A 381 3.86 -9.21 12.16
N PHE A 382 4.95 -9.63 12.79
CA PHE A 382 5.10 -10.98 13.32
C PHE A 382 6.06 -11.02 14.51
N ASP A 383 5.94 -12.05 15.33
CA ASP A 383 6.78 -12.25 16.50
C ASP A 383 7.81 -13.36 16.29
N THR A 384 8.95 -13.21 16.97
CA THR A 384 10.02 -14.20 17.03
C THR A 384 10.54 -14.35 18.45
N GLU A 385 11.28 -15.43 18.71
CA GLU A 385 11.94 -15.69 19.99
C GLU A 385 13.39 -16.15 19.72
N LEU A 386 14.33 -15.73 20.59
CA LEU A 386 15.71 -16.21 20.56
C LEU A 386 15.76 -17.70 20.92
N ASN A 387 16.54 -18.47 20.17
CA ASN A 387 16.77 -19.89 20.46
C ASN A 387 18.24 -20.17 20.84
N ASP A 388 18.51 -21.42 21.22
CA ASP A 388 19.80 -21.83 21.80
C ASP A 388 20.99 -21.68 20.85
N ILE A 389 20.76 -21.60 19.53
CA ILE A 389 21.81 -21.43 18.52
C ILE A 389 22.03 -19.97 18.10
N ALA A 390 21.30 -19.01 18.69
CA ALA A 390 21.48 -17.59 18.40
C ALA A 390 22.93 -17.13 18.54
N SER A 391 23.42 -16.39 17.55
CA SER A 391 24.73 -15.75 17.58
C SER A 391 24.67 -14.46 18.39
N VAL A 392 25.83 -13.80 18.54
CA VAL A 392 25.88 -12.46 19.16
C VAL A 392 25.05 -11.45 18.37
N GLU A 393 25.03 -11.60 17.04
CA GLU A 393 24.25 -10.79 16.11
C GLU A 393 23.25 -11.69 15.37
N ASN A 394 21.97 -11.33 15.38
CA ASN A 394 20.92 -12.06 14.68
C ASN A 394 20.19 -11.09 13.77
N LYS A 395 20.54 -11.14 12.48
CA LYS A 395 20.08 -10.22 11.45
C LYS A 395 18.82 -10.75 10.77
N VAL A 396 17.75 -9.97 10.81
CA VAL A 396 16.53 -10.19 10.03
C VAL A 396 16.52 -9.22 8.85
N SER A 397 16.32 -9.75 7.65
CA SER A 397 16.21 -8.95 6.43
C SER A 397 14.75 -8.86 5.99
N ALA A 398 14.40 -7.77 5.29
CA ALA A 398 13.07 -7.58 4.76
C ALA A 398 13.13 -6.91 3.37
N SER A 399 12.22 -7.29 2.49
CA SER A 399 11.98 -6.59 1.22
C SER A 399 10.49 -6.47 0.92
N ILE A 400 10.14 -5.44 0.18
CA ILE A 400 8.76 -5.20 -0.30
C ILE A 400 8.80 -5.06 -1.80
N SER A 401 8.14 -5.96 -2.51
CA SER A 401 7.96 -5.88 -3.97
C SER A 401 6.53 -5.50 -4.31
N TYR A 402 6.36 -4.75 -5.40
CA TYR A 402 5.06 -4.28 -5.84
C TYR A 402 4.96 -4.32 -7.36
N GLU A 403 3.78 -4.71 -7.85
CA GLU A 403 3.48 -4.85 -9.26
C GLU A 403 2.23 -4.03 -9.60
N TYR A 404 2.34 -3.19 -10.62
CA TYR A 404 1.26 -2.32 -11.05
C TYR A 404 1.38 -2.07 -12.55
N LYS A 405 0.29 -2.35 -13.28
CA LYS A 405 0.21 -2.26 -14.75
C LYS A 405 1.31 -3.04 -15.49
N GLY A 406 1.69 -4.20 -14.96
CA GLY A 406 2.71 -5.08 -15.55
C GLY A 406 4.15 -4.61 -15.34
N MET A 407 4.37 -3.50 -14.62
CA MET A 407 5.68 -3.13 -14.09
C MET A 407 5.83 -3.68 -12.69
N LYS A 408 7.07 -4.04 -12.31
CA LYS A 408 7.40 -4.55 -10.98
C LYS A 408 8.66 -3.86 -10.47
N ASP A 409 8.68 -3.55 -9.19
CA ASP A 409 9.86 -3.05 -8.48
C ASP A 409 9.99 -3.71 -7.10
N THR A 410 11.13 -3.55 -6.44
CA THR A 410 11.42 -4.14 -5.12
C THR A 410 12.32 -3.23 -4.30
N VAL A 411 11.86 -2.89 -3.10
CA VAL A 411 12.64 -2.16 -2.09
C VAL A 411 13.23 -3.17 -1.11
N ASN A 412 14.56 -3.23 -1.04
CA ASN A 412 15.26 -3.94 0.03
C ASN A 412 15.37 -3.00 1.24
N LEU A 413 14.82 -3.40 2.37
CA LEU A 413 14.79 -2.58 3.58
C LEU A 413 16.11 -2.72 4.35
N VAL A 414 16.42 -1.71 5.15
CA VAL A 414 17.57 -1.78 6.06
C VAL A 414 17.32 -2.89 7.07
N ASP A 415 18.30 -3.77 7.23
CA ASP A 415 18.17 -4.92 8.09
C ASP A 415 18.01 -4.51 9.56
N SER A 416 17.24 -5.30 10.31
CA SER A 416 17.14 -5.17 11.75
C SER A 416 17.99 -6.24 12.44
N VAL A 417 18.81 -5.82 13.40
CA VAL A 417 19.75 -6.71 14.09
C VAL A 417 19.40 -6.79 15.57
N ILE A 418 19.27 -8.02 16.07
CA ILE A 418 19.12 -8.33 17.49
C ILE A 418 20.48 -8.74 18.04
N TYR A 419 20.84 -8.17 19.20
CA TYR A 419 22.06 -8.55 19.91
C TYR A 419 21.76 -9.37 21.16
N ALA A 420 22.46 -10.48 21.32
CA ALA A 420 22.30 -11.37 22.47
C ALA A 420 23.64 -11.95 22.92
N GLY A 421 23.88 -11.97 24.23
CA GLY A 421 24.98 -12.71 24.84
C GLY A 421 24.58 -14.15 25.13
N SER A 422 25.52 -14.91 25.66
CA SER A 422 25.24 -16.24 26.22
C SER A 422 25.80 -16.33 27.63
N LEU A 423 25.06 -16.95 28.53
CA LEU A 423 25.45 -17.21 29.91
C LEU A 423 25.67 -18.71 30.09
N LYS A 424 26.91 -19.12 30.29
CA LYS A 424 27.26 -20.51 30.58
C LYS A 424 27.34 -20.71 32.08
N ILE A 425 26.57 -21.65 32.60
CA ILE A 425 26.64 -22.05 34.00
C ILE A 425 27.82 -23.00 34.19
N GLU A 426 28.73 -22.65 35.09
CA GLU A 426 29.81 -23.52 35.51
C GLU A 426 29.70 -23.76 37.02
N ASN A 427 30.17 -24.93 37.46
CA ASN A 427 30.06 -25.32 38.85
C ASN A 427 31.34 -26.02 39.26
N ALA A 428 32.00 -25.52 40.29
CA ALA A 428 33.30 -26.03 40.74
C ALA A 428 33.42 -26.03 42.27
N ASP A 429 34.42 -26.73 42.78
CA ASP A 429 34.87 -26.61 44.17
C ASP A 429 35.85 -25.44 44.35
N ASP A 430 36.24 -25.17 45.60
CA ASP A 430 37.22 -24.14 45.96
C ASP A 430 38.62 -24.36 45.33
N SER A 431 38.90 -25.56 44.82
CA SER A 431 40.14 -25.90 44.11
C SER A 431 40.02 -25.76 42.58
N GLY A 432 38.83 -25.42 42.07
CA GLY A 432 38.55 -25.27 40.65
C GLY A 432 38.16 -26.55 39.92
N ASN A 433 37.94 -27.67 40.63
CA ASN A 433 37.49 -28.92 40.01
C ASN A 433 36.00 -28.83 39.68
N SER A 434 35.61 -29.23 38.47
CA SER A 434 34.20 -29.19 38.05
C SER A 434 33.31 -30.18 38.84
N LEU A 435 32.14 -29.71 39.27
CA LEU A 435 31.18 -30.48 40.07
C LEU A 435 29.87 -30.72 39.31
N GLN A 436 29.39 -31.97 39.35
CA GLN A 436 28.14 -32.40 38.73
C GLN A 436 27.01 -32.54 39.76
N GLY A 437 25.76 -32.60 39.29
CA GLY A 437 24.59 -32.91 40.12
C GLY A 437 23.90 -31.71 40.79
N ALA A 438 24.44 -30.50 40.64
CA ALA A 438 23.74 -29.27 41.02
C ALA A 438 22.70 -28.87 39.97
N GLN A 439 21.60 -28.28 40.44
CA GLN A 439 20.53 -27.68 39.68
C GLN A 439 20.42 -26.21 40.04
N PHE A 440 20.09 -25.40 39.04
CA PHE A 440 20.04 -23.96 39.14
C PHE A 440 18.72 -23.42 38.61
N SER A 441 18.30 -22.30 39.18
CA SER A 441 17.31 -21.40 38.62
C SER A 441 17.98 -20.08 38.26
N ILE A 442 17.57 -19.47 37.16
CA ILE A 442 18.01 -18.13 36.78
C ILE A 442 16.84 -17.17 36.93
N TYR A 443 17.12 -15.96 37.39
CA TYR A 443 16.17 -14.87 37.47
C TYR A 443 16.73 -13.67 36.71
N ASN A 444 15.92 -13.01 35.90
CA ASN A 444 16.23 -11.71 35.31
C ASN A 444 15.61 -10.59 36.16
N GLU A 445 16.27 -9.44 36.21
CA GLU A 445 15.72 -8.26 36.89
C GLU A 445 14.84 -7.46 35.92
N GLU A 446 13.54 -7.33 36.25
CA GLU A 446 12.57 -6.59 35.43
C GLU A 446 11.95 -5.45 36.24
N ALA A 447 11.68 -4.32 35.57
CA ALA A 447 10.91 -3.22 36.16
C ALA A 447 9.42 -3.55 36.16
N VAL A 448 8.81 -3.62 37.34
CA VAL A 448 7.37 -3.82 37.50
C VAL A 448 6.72 -2.50 37.89
N PHE A 449 5.79 -2.03 37.07
CA PHE A 449 5.04 -0.80 37.29
C PHE A 449 3.71 -1.10 37.97
N GLU A 450 3.48 -0.52 39.14
CA GLU A 450 2.18 -0.55 39.78
C GLU A 450 1.19 0.36 39.04
N ASN A 451 -0.10 0.03 39.10
CA ASN A 451 -1.12 0.70 38.31
C ASN A 451 -1.15 2.21 38.61
N GLY A 452 -0.89 3.05 37.60
CA GLY A 452 -0.81 4.51 37.74
C GLY A 452 0.53 5.07 38.23
N SER A 453 1.57 4.24 38.43
CA SER A 453 2.92 4.69 38.79
C SER A 453 3.79 4.92 37.56
N ASN A 454 4.49 6.05 37.53
CA ASN A 454 5.57 6.33 36.58
C ASN A 454 6.94 5.79 37.05
N TYR A 455 7.00 5.20 38.26
CA TYR A 455 8.20 4.62 38.85
C TYR A 455 8.05 3.10 38.92
N GLY A 456 8.93 2.38 38.22
CA GLY A 456 9.01 0.92 38.28
C GLY A 456 9.80 0.45 39.50
N ILE A 457 9.37 -0.66 40.11
CA ILE A 457 10.11 -1.38 41.15
C ILE A 457 10.81 -2.55 40.48
N LEU A 458 12.13 -2.64 40.61
CA LEU A 458 12.91 -3.76 40.11
C LEU A 458 12.58 -5.03 40.91
N LYS A 459 12.21 -6.10 40.21
CA LYS A 459 11.89 -7.41 40.80
C LYS A 459 12.62 -8.51 40.03
N TRP A 460 13.06 -9.52 40.76
CA TRP A 460 13.59 -10.75 40.19
C TRP A 460 12.45 -11.61 39.67
N LYS A 461 12.40 -11.83 38.37
CA LYS A 461 11.47 -12.77 37.73
C LYS A 461 12.21 -14.02 37.35
N LYS A 462 11.63 -15.17 37.67
CA LYS A 462 12.24 -16.47 37.37
C LYS A 462 12.15 -16.74 35.88
N MET A 463 13.29 -17.01 35.24
CA MET A 463 13.33 -17.50 33.87
C MET A 463 12.78 -18.94 33.81
N PRO A 464 12.09 -19.32 32.72
CA PRO A 464 11.51 -20.65 32.60
C PRO A 464 12.59 -21.73 32.48
N GLY A 465 12.44 -22.82 33.24
CA GLY A 465 13.31 -24.00 33.17
C GLY A 465 14.05 -24.31 34.46
N SER A 466 14.90 -25.33 34.39
CA SER A 466 15.86 -25.74 35.41
C SER A 466 17.16 -26.09 34.71
N TYR A 467 18.26 -25.57 35.23
CA TYR A 467 19.55 -25.60 34.55
C TYR A 467 20.58 -26.41 35.33
N LYS A 468 21.61 -26.90 34.64
CA LYS A 468 22.75 -27.63 35.20
C LYS A 468 24.07 -27.03 34.71
N ALA A 469 25.17 -27.45 35.33
CA ALA A 469 26.50 -27.08 34.87
C ALA A 469 26.70 -27.50 33.39
N GLY A 470 27.22 -26.59 32.59
CA GLY A 470 27.41 -26.74 31.14
C GLY A 470 26.27 -26.18 30.29
N ASP A 471 25.09 -25.90 30.88
CA ASP A 471 24.00 -25.27 30.13
C ASP A 471 24.38 -23.83 29.73
N VAL A 472 23.93 -23.43 28.54
CA VAL A 472 24.17 -22.11 27.95
C VAL A 472 22.81 -21.46 27.68
N ILE A 473 22.60 -20.26 28.21
CA ILE A 473 21.33 -19.53 28.14
C ILE A 473 21.54 -18.25 27.36
N LYS A 474 20.62 -17.89 26.45
CA LYS A 474 20.66 -16.58 25.78
C LYS A 474 20.21 -15.48 26.71
N VAL A 475 21.04 -14.45 26.83
CA VAL A 475 20.87 -13.32 27.74
C VAL A 475 21.03 -12.00 27.01
N GLY A 476 20.22 -11.03 27.38
CA GLY A 476 20.31 -9.65 26.92
C GLY A 476 21.17 -8.82 27.88
N LYS A 477 21.04 -7.50 27.78
CA LYS A 477 21.60 -6.52 28.71
C LYS A 477 20.70 -6.47 29.93
N GLY A 478 21.31 -6.59 31.11
CA GLY A 478 20.57 -6.59 32.37
C GLY A 478 21.28 -7.40 33.44
N SER A 479 20.65 -7.49 34.60
CA SER A 479 21.18 -8.23 35.74
C SER A 479 20.48 -9.58 35.86
N TYR A 480 21.29 -10.63 36.02
CA TYR A 480 20.84 -12.00 36.16
C TYR A 480 21.29 -12.58 37.50
N LYS A 481 20.39 -13.26 38.20
CA LYS A 481 20.67 -13.95 39.46
C LYS A 481 20.57 -15.45 39.27
N ILE A 482 21.66 -16.15 39.54
CA ILE A 482 21.76 -17.61 39.49
C ILE A 482 21.62 -18.13 40.92
N VAL A 483 20.58 -18.93 41.16
CA VAL A 483 20.28 -19.55 42.46
C VAL A 483 20.52 -21.04 42.34
N GLN A 484 21.39 -21.59 43.18
CA GLN A 484 21.57 -23.04 43.26
C GLN A 484 20.42 -23.66 44.05
N GLU A 485 19.59 -24.48 43.42
CA GLU A 485 18.45 -25.12 44.08
C GLU A 485 18.87 -26.31 44.94
N ASN A 486 19.85 -27.09 44.48
CA ASN A 486 20.50 -28.15 45.23
C ASN A 486 22.02 -28.15 45.04
N ALA A 487 22.74 -28.43 46.12
CA ALA A 487 24.20 -28.56 46.09
C ALA A 487 24.62 -29.94 45.56
N PRO A 488 25.81 -30.07 44.96
CA PRO A 488 26.42 -31.37 44.71
C PRO A 488 26.57 -32.18 46.00
N LEU A 489 26.54 -33.52 45.89
CA LEU A 489 26.70 -34.40 47.05
C LEU A 489 28.02 -34.12 47.78
N GLY A 490 27.95 -33.85 49.08
CA GLY A 490 29.12 -33.57 49.92
C GLY A 490 29.57 -32.10 49.91
N TYR A 491 28.78 -31.19 49.34
CA TYR A 491 29.04 -29.76 49.30
C TYR A 491 27.92 -28.95 49.92
N GLU A 492 28.25 -27.75 50.43
CA GLU A 492 27.25 -26.78 50.89
C GLU A 492 26.65 -26.01 49.71
N LYS A 493 25.42 -25.53 49.89
CA LYS A 493 24.75 -24.69 48.89
C LYS A 493 25.47 -23.36 48.75
N ALA A 494 25.88 -23.03 47.53
CA ALA A 494 26.52 -21.77 47.20
C ALA A 494 25.57 -20.58 47.34
N TYR A 495 26.14 -19.41 47.61
CA TYR A 495 25.41 -18.15 47.59
C TYR A 495 24.94 -17.80 46.17
N ASP A 496 23.84 -17.06 46.09
CA ASP A 496 23.33 -16.51 44.84
C ASP A 496 24.42 -15.71 44.10
N LYS A 497 24.57 -15.98 42.80
CA LYS A 497 25.52 -15.24 41.95
C LYS A 497 24.77 -14.24 41.08
N ILE A 498 25.17 -12.97 41.20
CA ILE A 498 24.71 -11.90 40.32
C ILE A 498 25.68 -11.76 39.15
N VAL A 499 25.12 -11.62 37.95
CA VAL A 499 25.83 -11.40 36.68
C VAL A 499 25.18 -10.22 35.98
N ASP A 500 25.89 -9.09 35.93
CA ASP A 500 25.47 -7.88 35.23
C ASP A 500 26.02 -7.91 33.81
N VAL A 501 25.14 -8.03 32.83
CA VAL A 501 25.48 -8.16 31.41
C VAL A 501 25.33 -6.82 30.70
N SER A 502 26.37 -6.44 29.96
CA SER A 502 26.36 -5.29 29.05
C SER A 502 26.67 -5.74 27.63
N ILE A 503 25.85 -5.29 26.69
CA ILE A 503 26.05 -5.46 25.26
C ILE A 503 26.10 -4.08 24.63
N SER A 504 27.12 -3.80 23.84
CA SER A 504 27.31 -2.51 23.18
C SER A 504 27.74 -2.69 21.73
N HIS A 505 27.25 -1.82 20.85
CA HIS A 505 27.63 -1.75 19.44
C HIS A 505 28.23 -0.38 19.14
N ASN A 506 29.45 -0.34 18.59
CA ASN A 506 30.17 0.90 18.27
C ASN A 506 30.20 1.22 16.76
N GLY A 507 29.36 0.56 15.96
CA GLY A 507 29.23 0.76 14.52
C GLY A 507 29.96 -0.28 13.66
N SER A 508 30.98 -0.96 14.20
CA SER A 508 31.72 -2.01 13.47
C SER A 508 31.87 -3.31 14.25
N GLU A 509 31.72 -3.27 15.57
CA GLU A 509 31.89 -4.44 16.43
C GLU A 509 30.87 -4.43 17.57
N VAL A 510 30.39 -5.62 17.92
CA VAL A 510 29.54 -5.85 19.09
C VAL A 510 30.37 -6.46 20.20
N THR A 511 30.36 -5.80 21.36
CA THR A 511 31.06 -6.27 22.55
C THR A 511 30.07 -6.76 23.58
N VAL A 512 30.29 -7.98 24.08
CA VAL A 512 29.62 -8.52 25.27
C VAL A 512 30.60 -8.46 26.43
N ALA A 513 30.18 -7.88 27.55
CA ALA A 513 30.93 -7.86 28.78
C ALA A 513 30.00 -8.18 29.96
N ALA A 514 30.57 -8.73 31.04
CA ALA A 514 29.81 -9.01 32.24
C ALA A 514 30.62 -8.74 33.51
N LYS A 515 29.92 -8.40 34.59
CA LYS A 515 30.49 -8.22 35.93
C LYS A 515 29.72 -9.04 36.96
N ASP A 516 30.37 -9.39 38.06
CA ASP A 516 29.68 -9.95 39.22
C ASP A 516 29.01 -8.86 40.08
N GLY A 517 28.20 -9.26 41.06
CA GLY A 517 27.53 -8.32 41.99
C GLY A 517 28.48 -7.49 42.88
N ARG A 518 29.80 -7.67 42.78
CA ARG A 518 30.82 -6.82 43.42
C ARG A 518 31.52 -5.90 42.42
N GLY A 519 31.15 -5.95 41.14
CA GLY A 519 31.70 -5.15 40.06
C GLY A 519 32.95 -5.75 39.40
N ASN A 520 33.37 -6.98 39.74
CA ASN A 520 34.52 -7.63 39.11
C ASN A 520 34.15 -8.17 37.74
N SER A 521 35.02 -8.01 36.75
CA SER A 521 34.79 -8.54 35.40
C SER A 521 34.74 -10.07 35.39
N LEU A 522 33.78 -10.63 34.67
CA LEU A 522 33.65 -12.05 34.41
C LEU A 522 34.29 -12.43 33.06
N PRO A 523 34.80 -13.66 32.91
CA PRO A 523 35.35 -14.13 31.63
C PRO A 523 34.27 -14.17 30.54
N VAL A 524 34.58 -13.61 29.38
CA VAL A 524 33.74 -13.65 28.18
C VAL A 524 34.57 -14.17 27.00
N HIS A 525 34.07 -15.19 26.31
CA HIS A 525 34.70 -15.74 25.11
C HIS A 525 33.65 -15.92 24.01
N ASN A 526 33.86 -15.27 22.84
CA ASN A 526 32.91 -15.27 21.72
C ASN A 526 31.47 -14.97 22.15
N GLY A 527 31.28 -13.93 22.98
CA GLY A 527 29.96 -13.54 23.49
C GLY A 527 29.38 -14.43 24.60
N THR A 528 30.10 -15.49 25.00
CA THR A 528 29.68 -16.39 26.09
C THR A 528 30.37 -16.01 27.41
N ILE A 529 29.57 -15.59 28.37
CA ILE A 529 29.93 -15.26 29.74
C ILE A 529 30.02 -16.54 30.57
N SER A 530 31.13 -16.73 31.27
CA SER A 530 31.33 -17.88 32.17
C SER A 530 30.94 -17.51 33.59
N ALA A 531 29.83 -18.04 34.07
CA ALA A 531 29.34 -17.84 35.43
C ALA A 531 29.66 -19.06 36.29
N ASN A 532 30.85 -19.05 36.90
CA ASN A 532 31.29 -20.12 37.78
C ASN A 532 30.70 -19.98 39.19
N ILE A 533 29.94 -20.99 39.61
CA ILE A 533 29.42 -21.17 40.96
C ILE A 533 30.42 -22.03 41.75
N VAL A 534 30.95 -21.48 42.83
CA VAL A 534 31.96 -22.16 43.67
C VAL A 534 31.28 -22.73 44.91
N ASN A 535 31.50 -24.01 45.18
CA ASN A 535 30.92 -24.73 46.31
C ASN A 535 32.02 -25.13 47.28
N SER A 536 31.80 -24.87 48.56
CA SER A 536 32.68 -25.35 49.62
C SER A 536 32.28 -26.76 50.06
N PRO A 537 33.24 -27.64 50.38
CA PRO A 537 32.95 -28.96 50.92
C PRO A 537 32.08 -28.85 52.18
N GLY A 538 31.07 -29.70 52.28
CA GLY A 538 30.21 -29.82 53.44
C GLY A 538 31.03 -30.18 54.66
N GLY A 539 31.15 -29.26 55.61
CA GLY A 539 31.86 -29.54 56.84
C GLY A 539 31.18 -30.68 57.59
N SER A 540 31.86 -31.82 57.75
CA SER A 540 31.71 -32.55 59.01
C SER A 540 32.04 -31.54 60.10
N ALA A 541 31.08 -31.20 60.95
CA ALA A 541 31.24 -30.22 62.02
C ALA A 541 32.58 -30.42 62.75
N SER A 542 33.59 -29.62 62.40
CA SER A 542 34.77 -29.45 63.23
C SER A 542 34.46 -28.25 64.11
N ALA A 543 34.15 -28.55 65.37
CA ALA A 543 34.07 -27.57 66.42
C ALA A 543 35.37 -26.77 66.45
N ASN A 544 35.32 -25.52 66.00
CA ASN A 544 36.11 -24.42 66.56
C ASN A 544 35.60 -23.11 65.96
N GLY A 545 34.70 -22.48 66.72
CA GLY A 545 34.16 -21.18 66.37
C GLY A 545 35.20 -20.07 66.42
N ARG A 546 34.94 -19.03 65.65
CA ARG A 546 35.18 -17.64 66.06
C ARG A 546 34.03 -16.80 65.49
N LYS A 547 33.32 -16.16 66.41
CA LYS A 547 32.21 -15.24 66.19
C LYS A 547 32.68 -13.93 65.58
#